data_AF-A0AAV5VXQ4-F1
#
_entry.id   AF-A0AAV5VXQ4-F1
#
_cell.length_a   1.000
_cell.length_b   1.000
_cell.length_c   1.000
_cell.angle_alpha   90.00
_cell.angle_beta   90.00
_cell.angle_gamma   90.00
#
_symmetry.space_group_name_H-M   'P 1'
#
loop_
_entity.id
_entity.type
_entity.pdbx_description
1 polymer ?
#
loop_
_entity_poly.entity_id
_entity_poly.type
_entity_poly.pdbx_seq_one_letter_code
_entity_poly.pdbx_strand_id
1 'polypeptide(L)'
;IMLADSPPSSVHDPVVVALPPVVNTMTVLPPVPIGMGEKRHAVVICKKTRWRFEAERLGNDGVTLRDDELEQVLLSRNIDPLPLKLKDEEQRKMEDDIVNQLRDGGFSVGMEYVSSLPSRIPPCSLVVTAGGDGTFLAAASLLMDSTPVVGINTDPVGSEGHLCVGGKNRPKELMKMVLDKDTKWTTRSRIKVTVHGGKCKYGQPLLALNEVFVGEKDSAKVSYYDISIDGSPAQRQKSSGFIASSASGSSAWYSSINRVLPDTVSDVIASLRSMGISIPIPDSVAEEVATKLNDSLIQSPHSNDLLFSVREPIFNKTFAPSPCKGKATRISLRSRCSNANLVLDGSRHIDFDYGTVVTLEIDPAFALTTLL
;
A
#
# COMPACT_ATOMS: atom_id res chain seq x y z
N ILE A 1 6.09 -61.13 27.41
CA ILE A 1 5.42 -59.82 27.33
C ILE A 1 6.27 -58.98 26.38
N MET A 2 5.83 -58.93 25.12
CA MET A 2 6.23 -58.11 23.95
C MET A 2 7.63 -57.46 23.98
N LEU A 3 8.65 -58.09 23.39
CA LEU A 3 9.12 -57.97 21.99
C LEU A 3 9.76 -56.61 21.64
N ALA A 4 11.08 -56.66 21.45
CA ALA A 4 11.95 -55.62 20.93
C ALA A 4 11.89 -55.63 19.40
N ASP A 5 11.70 -54.46 18.79
CA ASP A 5 11.85 -54.25 17.35
C ASP A 5 13.07 -53.37 17.05
N SER A 6 13.81 -53.81 16.04
CA SER A 6 15.03 -53.23 15.48
C SER A 6 14.78 -51.90 14.74
N PRO A 7 15.83 -51.06 14.54
CA PRO A 7 15.67 -49.76 13.87
C PRO A 7 15.64 -49.92 12.34
N PRO A 8 14.90 -49.09 11.59
CA PRO A 8 15.09 -49.00 10.16
C PRO A 8 16.23 -48.03 9.82
N SER A 9 17.12 -48.56 8.99
CA SER A 9 18.22 -47.95 8.25
C SER A 9 17.77 -46.93 7.19
N SER A 10 18.78 -46.22 6.67
CA SER A 10 18.87 -45.39 5.46
C SER A 10 18.34 -43.96 5.52
N VAL A 11 19.28 -43.06 5.87
CA VAL A 11 19.31 -41.65 5.53
C VAL A 11 19.30 -41.52 4.00
N HIS A 12 18.26 -40.91 3.44
CA HIS A 12 18.31 -40.32 2.11
C HIS A 12 18.69 -38.85 2.27
N ASP A 13 19.88 -38.49 1.78
CA ASP A 13 20.31 -37.11 1.63
C ASP A 13 19.32 -36.34 0.74
N PRO A 14 18.89 -35.13 1.12
CA PRO A 14 18.12 -34.29 0.22
C PRO A 14 19.03 -33.82 -0.93
N VAL A 15 18.61 -34.14 -2.16
CA VAL A 15 19.20 -33.64 -3.40
C VAL A 15 19.18 -32.10 -3.37
N VAL A 16 20.35 -31.50 -3.19
CA VAL A 16 20.57 -30.07 -3.34
C VAL A 16 20.48 -29.74 -4.83
N VAL A 17 19.30 -29.28 -5.27
CA VAL A 17 19.16 -28.64 -6.58
C VAL A 17 19.77 -27.25 -6.46
N ALA A 18 21.00 -27.09 -6.95
CA ALA A 18 21.66 -25.79 -7.05
C ALA A 18 20.84 -24.88 -7.98
N LEU A 19 20.32 -23.79 -7.44
CA LEU A 19 19.73 -22.71 -8.24
C LEU A 19 20.85 -21.99 -9.01
N PRO A 20 20.66 -21.66 -10.30
CA PRO A 20 21.68 -20.96 -11.07
C PRO A 20 21.89 -19.52 -10.52
N PRO A 21 23.09 -18.95 -10.72
CA PRO A 21 23.44 -17.66 -10.16
C PRO A 21 22.54 -16.54 -10.71
N VAL A 22 22.07 -15.70 -9.79
CA VAL A 22 21.30 -14.48 -10.10
C VAL A 22 22.22 -13.51 -10.84
N VAL A 23 22.01 -13.38 -12.15
CA VAL A 23 22.65 -12.34 -12.96
C VAL A 23 21.99 -11.01 -12.61
N ASN A 24 22.67 -10.24 -11.77
CA ASN A 24 22.32 -8.86 -11.44
C ASN A 24 22.74 -7.95 -12.60
N THR A 25 21.80 -7.63 -13.50
CA THR A 25 21.73 -6.40 -14.31
C THR A 25 20.55 -6.50 -15.28
N MET A 26 19.34 -6.20 -14.83
CA MET A 26 18.27 -5.81 -15.75
C MET A 26 18.16 -4.28 -15.77
N THR A 27 18.82 -3.69 -16.75
CA THR A 27 18.37 -2.43 -17.33
C THR A 27 16.93 -2.63 -17.79
N VAL A 28 16.00 -2.00 -17.07
CA VAL A 28 14.57 -2.00 -17.40
C VAL A 28 14.43 -1.44 -18.81
N LEU A 29 13.94 -2.25 -19.73
CA LEU A 29 13.54 -1.77 -21.06
C LEU A 29 12.47 -0.68 -20.83
N PRO A 30 12.59 0.49 -21.46
CA PRO A 30 11.51 1.47 -21.45
C PRO A 30 10.23 0.78 -21.95
N PRO A 31 9.02 1.26 -21.55
CA PRO A 31 7.81 0.85 -22.25
C PRO A 31 8.08 0.96 -23.76
N VAL A 32 7.82 -0.12 -24.49
CA VAL A 32 8.08 -0.23 -25.93
C VAL A 32 7.70 1.11 -26.57
N PRO A 33 8.58 1.75 -27.37
CA PRO A 33 8.28 3.02 -28.01
C PRO A 33 6.91 2.90 -28.67
N ILE A 34 5.94 3.68 -28.18
CA ILE A 34 4.53 3.48 -28.46
C ILE A 34 4.32 3.62 -29.97
N GLY A 35 4.20 2.48 -30.66
CA GLY A 35 4.17 2.39 -32.11
C GLY A 35 3.05 3.29 -32.66
N MET A 36 3.39 4.13 -33.65
CA MET A 36 2.39 4.87 -34.40
C MET A 36 1.57 3.88 -35.24
N GLY A 37 0.41 3.45 -34.73
CA GLY A 37 -0.50 2.58 -35.50
C GLY A 37 -1.57 1.85 -34.70
N GLU A 38 -1.34 1.54 -33.42
CA GLU A 38 -2.37 0.95 -32.55
C GLU A 38 -3.25 2.04 -31.93
N LYS A 39 -4.57 1.84 -31.92
CA LYS A 39 -5.51 2.74 -31.23
C LYS A 39 -5.15 2.79 -29.75
N ARG A 40 -4.62 3.93 -29.29
CA ARG A 40 -4.24 4.15 -27.90
C ARG A 40 -5.49 4.22 -27.04
N HIS A 41 -5.54 3.47 -25.95
CA HIS A 41 -6.64 3.50 -24.99
C HIS A 41 -6.12 3.85 -23.60
N ALA A 42 -6.72 4.84 -22.96
CA ALA A 42 -6.44 5.25 -21.60
C ALA A 42 -7.68 5.06 -20.73
N VAL A 43 -7.46 4.67 -19.47
CA VAL A 43 -8.52 4.62 -18.45
C VAL A 43 -8.24 5.69 -17.41
N VAL A 44 -9.20 6.59 -17.22
CA VAL A 44 -9.17 7.59 -16.14
C VAL A 44 -9.94 7.04 -14.95
N ILE A 45 -9.27 6.92 -13.80
CA ILE A 45 -9.86 6.42 -12.56
C ILE A 45 -10.07 7.58 -11.60
N CYS A 46 -11.31 7.85 -11.26
CA CYS A 46 -11.71 9.03 -10.49
C CYS A 46 -12.10 8.66 -9.05
N LYS A 47 -11.80 9.58 -8.11
CA LYS A 47 -12.40 9.51 -6.78
C LYS A 47 -13.88 9.89 -6.84
N LYS A 48 -14.70 9.29 -5.98
CA LYS A 48 -16.05 9.80 -5.72
C LYS A 48 -15.95 11.00 -4.77
N THR A 49 -16.61 12.10 -5.10
CA THR A 49 -16.67 13.27 -4.23
C THR A 49 -17.61 13.03 -3.06
N ARG A 50 -17.47 13.81 -1.98
CA ARG A 50 -18.39 13.69 -0.85
C ARG A 50 -19.83 14.09 -1.25
N TRP A 51 -19.99 15.04 -2.16
CA TRP A 51 -21.29 15.39 -2.75
C TRP A 51 -21.98 14.18 -3.38
N ARG A 52 -21.30 13.49 -4.32
CA ARG A 52 -21.85 12.32 -5.00
C ARG A 52 -22.07 11.13 -4.06
N PHE A 53 -21.18 10.95 -3.09
CA PHE A 53 -21.36 9.95 -2.04
C PHE A 53 -22.63 10.20 -1.21
N GLU A 54 -22.89 11.44 -0.79
CA GLU A 54 -24.11 11.76 -0.05
C GLU A 54 -25.36 11.62 -0.93
N ALA A 55 -25.29 12.01 -2.20
CA ALA A 55 -26.40 11.82 -3.15
C ALA A 55 -26.84 10.34 -3.24
N GLU A 56 -25.87 9.43 -3.32
CA GLU A 56 -26.13 7.99 -3.38
C GLU A 56 -26.60 7.44 -2.03
N ARG A 57 -25.93 7.81 -0.93
CA ARG A 57 -26.21 7.29 0.41
C ARG A 57 -27.59 7.72 0.93
N LEU A 58 -28.02 8.92 0.57
CA LEU A 58 -29.30 9.50 0.98
C LEU A 58 -30.42 9.23 -0.03
N GLY A 59 -30.07 8.66 -1.18
CA GLY A 59 -31.01 8.08 -2.12
C GLY A 59 -31.74 6.89 -1.52
N ASN A 60 -32.95 6.64 -2.01
CA ASN A 60 -33.78 5.49 -1.62
C ASN A 60 -33.84 4.48 -2.77
N ASP A 61 -33.92 3.19 -2.43
CA ASP A 61 -34.10 2.09 -3.39
C ASP A 61 -33.08 2.06 -4.53
N GLY A 62 -31.84 2.49 -4.26
CA GLY A 62 -30.76 2.56 -5.24
C GLY A 62 -30.86 3.73 -6.23
N VAL A 63 -31.81 4.65 -6.03
CA VAL A 63 -31.94 5.87 -6.82
C VAL A 63 -31.14 7.00 -6.15
N THR A 64 -30.07 7.43 -6.81
CA THR A 64 -29.26 8.58 -6.40
C THR A 64 -30.07 9.88 -6.47
N LEU A 65 -29.99 10.70 -5.42
CA LEU A 65 -30.65 12.02 -5.41
C LEU A 65 -30.11 12.94 -6.49
N ARG A 66 -30.98 13.76 -7.09
CA ARG A 66 -30.55 14.86 -7.94
C ARG A 66 -29.90 15.97 -7.10
N ASP A 67 -29.14 16.85 -7.76
CA ASP A 67 -28.38 17.90 -7.07
C ASP A 67 -29.30 18.87 -6.28
N ASP A 68 -30.49 19.19 -6.80
CA ASP A 68 -31.52 20.00 -6.13
C ASP A 68 -32.08 19.30 -4.88
N GLU A 69 -32.36 18.01 -4.99
CA GLU A 69 -32.88 17.20 -3.88
C GLU A 69 -31.84 17.03 -2.77
N LEU A 70 -30.60 16.74 -3.13
CA LEU A 70 -29.51 16.61 -2.16
C LEU A 70 -29.29 17.93 -1.40
N GLU A 71 -29.32 19.05 -2.10
CA GLU A 71 -29.17 20.38 -1.49
C GLU A 71 -30.23 20.62 -0.41
N GLN A 72 -31.50 20.32 -0.70
CA GLN A 72 -32.59 20.43 0.29
C GLN A 72 -32.41 19.48 1.47
N VAL A 73 -32.00 18.23 1.21
CA VAL A 73 -31.78 17.25 2.28
C VAL A 73 -30.63 17.66 3.20
N LEU A 74 -29.52 18.17 2.67
CA LEU A 74 -28.38 18.65 3.46
C LEU A 74 -28.77 19.86 4.33
N LEU A 75 -29.47 20.84 3.75
CA LEU A 75 -29.97 22.00 4.49
C LEU A 75 -30.92 21.58 5.62
N SER A 76 -31.81 20.60 5.39
CA SER A 76 -32.72 20.08 6.43
C SER A 76 -31.97 19.43 7.61
N ARG A 77 -30.72 19.00 7.39
CA ARG A 77 -29.83 18.41 8.40
C ARG A 77 -28.84 19.41 9.00
N ASN A 78 -29.02 20.71 8.74
CA ASN A 78 -28.11 21.78 9.14
C ASN A 78 -26.67 21.59 8.61
N ILE A 79 -26.54 21.02 7.40
CA ILE A 79 -25.27 20.88 6.71
C ILE A 79 -25.24 21.89 5.56
N ASP A 80 -24.23 22.76 5.54
CA ASP A 80 -24.02 23.68 4.42
C ASP A 80 -23.59 22.90 3.15
N PRO A 81 -24.40 22.92 2.08
CA PRO A 81 -24.09 22.18 0.85
C PRO A 81 -22.98 22.84 0.01
N LEU A 82 -22.74 24.14 0.17
CA LEU A 82 -21.90 24.92 -0.75
C LEU A 82 -20.46 24.40 -0.83
N PRO A 83 -19.75 24.10 0.27
CA PRO A 83 -18.38 23.58 0.21
C PRO A 83 -18.28 22.22 -0.50
N LEU A 84 -19.31 21.37 -0.35
CA LEU A 84 -19.36 20.05 -0.99
C LEU A 84 -19.59 20.17 -2.50
N LYS A 85 -20.49 21.07 -2.89
CA LYS A 85 -20.85 21.34 -4.28
C LYS A 85 -19.70 21.97 -5.05
N LEU A 86 -19.04 22.99 -4.50
CA LEU A 86 -17.86 23.61 -5.11
C LEU A 86 -16.73 22.60 -5.35
N LYS A 87 -16.46 21.74 -4.36
CA LYS A 87 -15.46 20.66 -4.52
C LYS A 87 -15.86 19.63 -5.58
N ASP A 88 -17.15 19.37 -5.78
CA ASP A 88 -17.63 18.50 -6.86
C ASP A 88 -17.41 19.14 -8.23
N GLU A 89 -17.76 20.41 -8.38
CA GLU A 89 -17.56 21.17 -9.62
C GLU A 89 -16.08 21.27 -10.00
N GLU A 90 -15.21 21.57 -9.03
CA GLU A 90 -13.76 21.61 -9.23
C GLU A 90 -13.20 20.24 -9.66
N GLN A 91 -13.62 19.16 -8.98
CA GLN A 91 -13.23 17.80 -9.34
C GLN A 91 -13.63 17.48 -10.78
N ARG A 92 -14.90 17.68 -11.15
CA ARG A 92 -15.43 17.36 -12.48
C ARG A 92 -14.72 18.17 -13.57
N LYS A 93 -14.44 19.45 -13.31
CA LYS A 93 -13.67 20.29 -14.24
C LYS A 93 -12.27 19.71 -14.48
N MET A 94 -11.62 19.18 -13.45
CA MET A 94 -10.31 18.54 -13.60
C MET A 94 -10.40 17.19 -14.31
N GLU A 95 -11.43 16.39 -14.04
CA GLU A 95 -11.69 15.16 -14.79
C GLU A 95 -11.86 15.44 -16.29
N ASP A 96 -12.68 16.44 -16.64
CA ASP A 96 -12.90 16.86 -18.02
C ASP A 96 -11.61 17.35 -18.69
N ASP A 97 -10.80 18.16 -17.99
CA ASP A 97 -9.50 18.63 -18.47
C ASP A 97 -8.54 17.46 -18.78
N ILE A 98 -8.44 16.49 -17.87
CA ILE A 98 -7.61 15.28 -18.05
C ILE A 98 -8.08 14.49 -19.27
N VAL A 99 -9.39 14.25 -19.39
CA VAL A 99 -9.97 13.49 -20.49
C VAL A 99 -9.73 14.20 -21.83
N ASN A 100 -9.92 15.52 -21.89
CA ASN A 100 -9.71 16.31 -23.10
C ASN A 100 -8.24 16.29 -23.53
N GLN A 101 -7.30 16.49 -22.59
CA GLN A 101 -5.88 16.43 -22.91
C GLN A 101 -5.43 15.04 -23.41
N LEU A 102 -6.00 13.95 -22.88
CA LEU A 102 -5.74 12.60 -23.39
C LEU A 102 -6.29 12.40 -24.80
N ARG A 103 -7.49 12.90 -25.09
CA ARG A 103 -8.11 12.83 -26.42
C ARG A 103 -7.31 13.64 -27.44
N ASP A 104 -6.88 14.84 -27.09
CA ASP A 104 -6.01 15.68 -27.92
C ASP A 104 -4.65 14.99 -28.18
N GLY A 105 -4.17 14.20 -27.21
CA GLY A 105 -3.02 13.31 -27.34
C GLY A 105 -3.24 12.03 -28.16
N GLY A 106 -4.44 11.84 -28.73
CA GLY A 106 -4.78 10.71 -29.60
C GLY A 106 -5.26 9.45 -28.89
N PHE A 107 -5.65 9.53 -27.62
CA PHE A 107 -6.22 8.39 -26.87
C PHE A 107 -7.74 8.33 -27.03
N SER A 108 -8.25 7.11 -27.20
CA SER A 108 -9.59 6.79 -26.74
C SER A 108 -9.59 6.71 -25.21
N VAL A 109 -10.60 7.26 -24.55
CA VAL A 109 -10.60 7.40 -23.08
C VAL A 109 -11.85 6.75 -22.50
N GLY A 110 -11.65 5.78 -21.60
CA GLY A 110 -12.66 5.29 -20.68
C GLY A 110 -12.54 6.00 -19.32
N MET A 111 -13.64 6.14 -18.60
CA MET A 111 -13.65 6.75 -17.26
C MET A 111 -14.38 5.84 -16.29
N GLU A 112 -13.78 5.59 -15.14
CA GLU A 112 -14.31 4.72 -14.09
C GLU A 112 -14.13 5.39 -12.72
N TYR A 113 -15.03 5.10 -11.78
CA TYR A 113 -14.89 5.55 -10.40
C TYR A 113 -14.36 4.41 -9.53
N VAL A 114 -13.54 4.74 -8.52
CA VAL A 114 -12.98 3.75 -7.58
C VAL A 114 -14.06 2.83 -6.98
N SER A 115 -15.23 3.38 -6.66
CA SER A 115 -16.36 2.61 -6.10
C SER A 115 -16.95 1.57 -7.04
N SER A 116 -16.71 1.71 -8.34
CA SER A 116 -17.31 0.91 -9.41
C SER A 116 -16.26 0.13 -10.18
N LEU A 117 -15.00 0.15 -9.73
CA LEU A 117 -13.92 -0.54 -10.41
C LEU A 117 -14.20 -2.06 -10.45
N PRO A 118 -14.05 -2.69 -11.62
CA PRO A 118 -14.12 -4.13 -11.72
C PRO A 118 -12.97 -4.81 -10.94
N SER A 119 -13.00 -6.14 -10.86
CA SER A 119 -11.91 -6.91 -10.22
C SER A 119 -10.56 -6.79 -10.93
N ARG A 120 -10.52 -6.26 -12.16
CA ARG A 120 -9.32 -5.98 -12.95
C ARG A 120 -9.59 -4.85 -13.94
N ILE A 121 -8.64 -3.92 -14.09
CA ILE A 121 -8.72 -2.87 -15.11
C ILE A 121 -8.56 -3.52 -16.50
N PRO A 122 -9.44 -3.21 -17.47
CA PRO A 122 -9.31 -3.72 -18.83
C PRO A 122 -7.95 -3.38 -19.45
N PRO A 123 -7.44 -4.19 -20.41
CA PRO A 123 -6.19 -3.87 -21.11
C PRO A 123 -6.22 -2.46 -21.69
N CYS A 124 -5.25 -1.65 -21.30
CA CYS A 124 -5.09 -0.28 -21.75
C CYS A 124 -3.60 0.07 -21.85
N SER A 125 -3.30 1.17 -22.53
CA SER A 125 -1.93 1.64 -22.71
C SER A 125 -1.46 2.60 -21.60
N LEU A 126 -2.40 3.14 -20.82
CA LEU A 126 -2.14 4.11 -19.76
C LEU A 126 -3.32 4.15 -18.78
N VAL A 127 -3.01 4.20 -17.50
CA VAL A 127 -3.98 4.54 -16.44
C VAL A 127 -3.64 5.92 -15.89
N VAL A 128 -4.65 6.78 -15.76
CA VAL A 128 -4.51 8.08 -15.13
C VAL A 128 -5.47 8.16 -13.95
N THR A 129 -5.00 8.51 -12.76
CA THR A 129 -5.89 8.65 -11.59
C THR A 129 -6.17 10.12 -11.30
N ALA A 130 -7.44 10.49 -11.19
CA ALA A 130 -7.91 11.83 -10.86
C ALA A 130 -8.39 11.87 -9.39
N GLY A 131 -7.46 12.15 -8.47
CA GLY A 131 -7.70 12.10 -7.03
C GLY A 131 -6.41 12.18 -6.23
N GLY A 132 -6.48 11.91 -4.92
CA GLY A 132 -5.27 11.79 -4.09
C GLY A 132 -4.64 10.39 -4.16
N ASP A 133 -3.68 10.15 -3.28
CA ASP A 133 -2.92 8.89 -3.21
C ASP A 133 -3.82 7.65 -3.06
N GLY A 134 -4.94 7.73 -2.34
CA GLY A 134 -5.89 6.61 -2.24
C GLY A 134 -6.48 6.16 -3.58
N THR A 135 -6.66 7.10 -4.53
CA THR A 135 -7.15 6.79 -5.89
C THR A 135 -6.05 6.09 -6.69
N PHE A 136 -4.81 6.56 -6.52
CA PHE A 136 -3.62 5.93 -7.09
C PHE A 136 -3.45 4.49 -6.60
N LEU A 137 -3.55 4.28 -5.29
CA LEU A 137 -3.43 2.96 -4.66
C LEU A 137 -4.53 2.00 -5.14
N ALA A 138 -5.77 2.47 -5.24
CA ALA A 138 -6.88 1.68 -5.76
C ALA A 138 -6.60 1.16 -7.18
N ALA A 139 -6.14 2.05 -8.08
CA ALA A 139 -5.76 1.67 -9.43
C ALA A 139 -4.56 0.70 -9.46
N ALA A 140 -3.50 1.02 -8.70
CA ALA A 140 -2.30 0.22 -8.60
C ALA A 140 -2.56 -1.21 -8.12
N SER A 141 -3.54 -1.41 -7.24
CA SER A 141 -3.88 -2.75 -6.70
C SER A 141 -4.49 -3.70 -7.75
N LEU A 142 -4.99 -3.18 -8.87
CA LEU A 142 -5.71 -3.94 -9.91
C LEU A 142 -4.90 -4.19 -11.18
N LEU A 143 -3.71 -3.58 -11.29
CA LEU A 143 -2.84 -3.73 -12.45
C LEU A 143 -1.89 -4.92 -12.27
N MET A 144 -2.10 -5.98 -13.03
CA MET A 144 -1.29 -7.20 -12.97
C MET A 144 -0.19 -7.24 -14.05
N ASP A 145 -0.13 -6.21 -14.89
CA ASP A 145 0.80 -6.07 -16.02
C ASP A 145 1.60 -4.76 -15.89
N SER A 146 2.43 -4.47 -16.89
CA SER A 146 3.34 -3.32 -16.89
C SER A 146 2.70 -2.01 -17.35
N THR A 147 1.36 -1.92 -17.39
CA THR A 147 0.65 -0.70 -17.78
C THR A 147 1.06 0.46 -16.87
N PRO A 148 1.53 1.60 -17.43
CA PRO A 148 1.94 2.75 -16.64
C PRO A 148 0.77 3.43 -15.95
N VAL A 149 1.03 3.97 -14.74
CA VAL A 149 0.07 4.76 -13.97
C VAL A 149 0.60 6.18 -13.73
N VAL A 150 -0.26 7.16 -13.96
CA VAL A 150 0.01 8.58 -13.67
C VAL A 150 -1.02 9.09 -12.67
N GLY A 151 -0.56 9.51 -11.49
CA GLY A 151 -1.41 10.11 -10.48
C GLY A 151 -1.56 11.62 -10.68
N ILE A 152 -2.79 12.13 -10.62
CA ILE A 152 -3.10 13.55 -10.71
C ILE A 152 -3.85 13.97 -9.46
N ASN A 153 -3.18 14.77 -8.62
CA ASN A 153 -3.81 15.35 -7.46
C ASN A 153 -4.85 16.40 -7.88
N THR A 154 -6.13 16.07 -7.69
CA THR A 154 -7.25 16.96 -8.01
C THR A 154 -7.67 17.85 -6.84
N ASP A 155 -7.11 17.66 -5.64
CA ASP A 155 -7.34 18.51 -4.46
C ASP A 155 -6.00 18.83 -3.76
N PRO A 156 -5.13 19.66 -4.38
CA PRO A 156 -3.81 20.00 -3.84
C PRO A 156 -3.86 20.84 -2.56
N VAL A 157 -5.02 21.39 -2.21
CA VAL A 157 -5.22 22.09 -0.94
C VAL A 157 -5.47 21.09 0.19
N GLY A 158 -6.33 20.09 -0.06
CA GLY A 158 -6.69 19.06 0.92
C GLY A 158 -5.76 17.85 0.97
N SER A 159 -4.84 17.68 0.01
CA SER A 159 -3.97 16.51 -0.10
C SER A 159 -2.57 16.85 -0.57
N GLU A 160 -1.55 16.22 0.02
CA GLU A 160 -0.15 16.33 -0.42
C GLU A 160 0.08 15.68 -1.79
N GLY A 161 -0.55 14.52 -2.03
CA GLY A 161 -0.40 13.73 -3.25
C GLY A 161 1.02 13.19 -3.44
N HIS A 162 1.55 12.42 -2.49
CA HIS A 162 2.92 11.90 -2.53
C HIS A 162 3.19 10.95 -3.71
N LEU A 163 2.15 10.27 -4.21
CA LEU A 163 2.21 9.39 -5.39
C LEU A 163 1.76 10.11 -6.66
N CYS A 164 1.23 11.33 -6.54
CA CYS A 164 0.72 12.11 -7.66
C CYS A 164 1.80 13.01 -8.24
N VAL A 165 1.78 13.16 -9.56
CA VAL A 165 2.77 13.98 -10.28
C VAL A 165 2.64 15.44 -9.88
N GLY A 166 3.77 16.02 -9.46
CA GLY A 166 3.86 17.38 -8.95
C GLY A 166 3.26 17.58 -7.56
N GLY A 167 2.66 16.56 -6.93
CA GLY A 167 2.02 16.65 -5.62
C GLY A 167 1.02 17.81 -5.57
N LYS A 168 1.31 18.83 -4.76
CA LYS A 168 0.53 20.08 -4.69
C LYS A 168 0.72 21.01 -5.89
N ASN A 169 1.87 20.93 -6.56
CA ASN A 169 2.29 21.78 -7.67
C ASN A 169 2.08 21.07 -9.01
N ARG A 170 0.81 20.78 -9.33
CA ARG A 170 0.43 20.07 -10.55
C ARG A 170 0.92 20.79 -11.82
N PRO A 171 1.56 20.11 -12.78
CA PRO A 171 1.89 20.67 -14.08
C PRO A 171 0.63 21.05 -14.87
N LYS A 172 0.63 22.21 -15.54
CA LYS A 172 -0.50 22.65 -16.38
C LYS A 172 -0.68 21.80 -17.64
N GLU A 173 0.42 21.38 -18.26
CA GLU A 173 0.43 20.58 -19.50
C GLU A 173 0.85 19.13 -19.19
N LEU A 174 0.20 18.50 -18.21
CA LEU A 174 0.63 17.20 -17.70
C LEU A 174 0.65 16.12 -18.78
N MET A 175 -0.35 16.08 -19.68
CA MET A 175 -0.38 15.05 -20.73
C MET A 175 0.68 15.27 -21.80
N LYS A 176 1.04 16.52 -22.11
CA LYS A 176 2.17 16.78 -22.99
C LYS A 176 3.47 16.23 -22.40
N MET A 177 3.65 16.37 -21.09
CA MET A 177 4.77 15.73 -20.39
C MET A 177 4.67 14.21 -20.48
N VAL A 178 3.53 13.59 -20.13
CA VAL A 178 3.37 12.12 -20.19
C VAL A 178 3.65 11.55 -21.61
N LEU A 179 3.33 12.32 -22.65
CA LEU A 179 3.51 11.93 -24.05
C LEU A 179 4.87 12.33 -24.64
N ASP A 180 5.68 13.08 -23.90
CA ASP A 180 7.03 13.43 -24.30
C ASP A 180 7.90 12.16 -24.38
N LYS A 181 8.76 12.10 -25.39
CA LYS A 181 9.71 10.99 -25.58
C LYS A 181 10.81 10.99 -24.54
N ASP A 182 11.13 12.15 -23.96
CA ASP A 182 12.18 12.31 -22.95
C ASP A 182 11.65 12.03 -21.53
N THR A 183 10.38 11.66 -21.41
CA THR A 183 9.75 11.37 -20.13
C THR A 183 10.37 10.15 -19.46
N LYS A 184 10.82 10.38 -18.23
CA LYS A 184 11.43 9.34 -17.39
C LYS A 184 10.35 8.57 -16.66
N TRP A 185 10.23 7.31 -17.03
CA TRP A 185 9.43 6.32 -16.32
C TRP A 185 10.28 5.64 -15.25
N THR A 186 9.61 5.18 -14.21
CA THR A 186 10.25 4.53 -13.10
C THR A 186 9.41 3.39 -12.57
N THR A 187 10.00 2.51 -11.77
CA THR A 187 9.29 1.37 -11.19
C THR A 187 9.17 1.50 -9.68
N ARG A 188 8.05 1.03 -9.15
CA ARG A 188 7.80 0.96 -7.71
C ARG A 188 7.54 -0.49 -7.32
N SER A 189 8.26 -0.98 -6.31
CA SER A 189 8.03 -2.32 -5.78
C SER A 189 6.65 -2.42 -5.13
N ARG A 190 6.00 -3.58 -5.30
CA ARG A 190 4.71 -3.91 -4.70
C ARG A 190 4.83 -5.20 -3.90
N ILE A 191 4.09 -5.28 -2.81
CA ILE A 191 3.95 -6.51 -2.02
C ILE A 191 3.00 -7.44 -2.76
N LYS A 192 3.53 -8.61 -3.11
CA LYS A 192 2.74 -9.75 -3.59
C LYS A 192 2.21 -10.51 -2.39
N VAL A 193 0.89 -10.65 -2.34
CA VAL A 193 0.15 -11.27 -1.26
C VAL A 193 -0.50 -12.55 -1.76
N THR A 194 -0.06 -13.68 -1.24
CA THR A 194 -0.63 -14.99 -1.57
C THR A 194 -1.31 -15.57 -0.34
N VAL A 195 -2.61 -15.86 -0.44
CA VAL A 195 -3.42 -16.39 0.67
C VAL A 195 -3.75 -17.85 0.42
N HIS A 196 -3.53 -18.70 1.43
CA HIS A 196 -3.77 -20.13 1.40
C HIS A 196 -4.59 -20.57 2.62
N GLY A 197 -5.47 -21.55 2.42
CA GLY A 197 -6.34 -22.05 3.48
C GLY A 197 -7.45 -21.06 3.87
N GLY A 198 -8.27 -21.43 4.86
CA GLY A 198 -9.44 -20.64 5.24
C GLY A 198 -10.59 -20.70 4.24
N LYS A 199 -11.54 -19.76 4.35
CA LYS A 199 -12.71 -19.65 3.47
C LYS A 199 -12.41 -19.01 2.11
N CYS A 200 -11.27 -18.33 1.98
CA CYS A 200 -10.91 -17.57 0.79
C CYS A 200 -9.92 -18.34 -0.08
N LYS A 201 -10.29 -18.60 -1.35
CA LYS A 201 -9.38 -19.11 -2.37
C LYS A 201 -9.24 -18.06 -3.47
N TYR A 202 -8.07 -17.45 -3.59
CA TYR A 202 -7.76 -16.54 -4.69
C TYR A 202 -7.01 -17.30 -5.78
N GLY A 203 -7.45 -17.16 -7.04
CA GLY A 203 -6.79 -17.77 -8.20
C GLY A 203 -5.56 -17.01 -8.71
N GLN A 204 -5.30 -15.81 -8.18
CA GLN A 204 -4.19 -14.92 -8.52
C GLN A 204 -3.69 -14.25 -7.24
N PRO A 205 -2.40 -13.84 -7.17
CA PRO A 205 -1.93 -13.04 -6.04
C PRO A 205 -2.62 -11.68 -6.00
N LEU A 206 -2.67 -11.11 -4.81
CA LEU A 206 -3.17 -9.77 -4.54
C LEU A 206 -1.96 -8.84 -4.40
N LEU A 207 -2.12 -7.58 -4.75
CA LEU A 207 -1.01 -6.61 -4.77
C LEU A 207 -1.31 -5.44 -3.84
N ALA A 208 -0.31 -5.02 -3.09
CA ALA A 208 -0.33 -3.78 -2.30
C ALA A 208 0.90 -2.94 -2.66
N LEU A 209 0.70 -1.65 -2.95
CA LEU A 209 1.78 -0.74 -3.27
C LEU A 209 2.49 -0.22 -2.02
N ASN A 210 1.76 0.11 -0.97
CA ASN A 210 2.33 0.62 0.27
C ASN A 210 2.51 -0.52 1.27
N GLU A 211 1.42 -0.99 1.87
CA GLU A 211 1.48 -1.91 3.00
C GLU A 211 0.36 -2.93 3.08
N VAL A 212 0.65 -4.00 3.81
CA VAL A 212 -0.29 -5.04 4.24
C VAL A 212 -0.31 -5.04 5.77
N PHE A 213 -1.46 -4.69 6.34
CA PHE A 213 -1.71 -4.88 7.77
C PHE A 213 -2.38 -6.22 8.03
N VAL A 214 -2.00 -6.86 9.14
CA VAL A 214 -2.57 -8.12 9.61
C VAL A 214 -2.93 -7.97 11.09
N GLY A 215 -4.19 -8.19 11.43
CA GLY A 215 -4.63 -8.13 12.82
C GLY A 215 -6.10 -8.48 13.04
N GLU A 216 -6.50 -8.63 14.31
CA GLU A 216 -7.91 -8.73 14.72
C GLU A 216 -8.69 -7.49 14.25
N LYS A 217 -9.93 -7.70 13.79
CA LYS A 217 -10.82 -6.60 13.35
C LYS A 217 -11.25 -5.70 14.51
N ASP A 218 -11.41 -6.31 15.68
CA ASP A 218 -11.70 -5.60 16.93
C ASP A 218 -10.39 -5.12 17.56
N SER A 219 -10.21 -3.80 17.62
CA SER A 219 -9.00 -3.18 18.16
C SER A 219 -8.76 -3.47 19.64
N ALA A 220 -9.78 -3.92 20.38
CA ALA A 220 -9.64 -4.35 21.78
C ALA A 220 -9.09 -5.79 21.91
N LYS A 221 -8.99 -6.55 20.81
CA LYS A 221 -8.49 -7.93 20.82
C LYS A 221 -7.03 -7.99 20.41
N VAL A 222 -6.30 -8.88 21.09
CA VAL A 222 -4.90 -9.17 20.76
C VAL A 222 -4.83 -10.05 19.52
N SER A 223 -4.01 -9.64 18.55
CA SER A 223 -3.72 -10.44 17.37
C SER A 223 -2.76 -11.57 17.74
N TYR A 224 -3.07 -12.79 17.29
CA TYR A 224 -2.25 -13.98 17.53
C TYR A 224 -1.98 -14.71 16.23
N TYR A 225 -0.71 -14.90 15.90
CA TYR A 225 -0.27 -15.57 14.68
C TYR A 225 1.06 -16.27 14.89
N ASP A 226 1.36 -17.23 14.02
CA ASP A 226 2.73 -17.71 13.83
C ASP A 226 3.38 -16.92 12.70
N ILE A 227 4.61 -16.45 12.90
CA ILE A 227 5.39 -15.70 11.92
C ILE A 227 6.67 -16.46 11.56
N SER A 228 6.98 -16.55 10.27
CA SER A 228 8.24 -17.03 9.72
C SER A 228 8.81 -15.97 8.77
N ILE A 229 10.06 -15.58 9.02
CA ILE A 229 10.77 -14.58 8.23
C ILE A 229 11.92 -15.28 7.53
N ASP A 230 12.00 -15.17 6.19
CA ASP A 230 13.06 -15.74 5.36
C ASP A 230 13.34 -17.22 5.62
N GLY A 231 12.25 -18.00 5.81
CA GLY A 231 12.33 -19.44 6.03
C GLY A 231 12.76 -19.85 7.44
N SER A 232 12.94 -18.90 8.36
CA SER A 232 13.18 -19.22 9.78
C SER A 232 12.04 -20.04 10.38
N PRO A 233 12.31 -20.87 11.40
CA PRO A 233 11.27 -21.61 12.11
C PRO A 233 10.16 -20.68 12.59
N ALA A 234 8.90 -21.09 12.37
CA ALA A 234 7.76 -20.27 12.74
C ALA A 234 7.72 -20.01 14.26
N GLN A 235 7.61 -18.74 14.64
CA GLN A 235 7.54 -18.30 16.03
C GLN A 235 6.13 -17.79 16.35
N ARG A 236 5.66 -18.09 17.56
CA ARG A 236 4.39 -17.57 18.07
C ARG A 236 4.55 -16.09 18.41
N GLN A 237 3.65 -15.25 17.91
CA GLN A 237 3.68 -13.83 18.17
C GLN A 237 2.31 -13.31 18.63
N LYS A 238 2.32 -12.43 19.63
CA LYS A 238 1.14 -11.68 20.09
C LYS A 238 1.42 -10.19 20.04
N SER A 239 0.49 -9.43 19.47
CA SER A 239 0.67 -7.99 19.26
C SER A 239 -0.67 -7.32 18.95
N SER A 240 -0.66 -6.00 18.76
CA SER A 240 -1.79 -5.22 18.20
C SER A 240 -1.90 -5.36 16.68
N GLY A 241 -1.08 -6.21 16.07
CA GLY A 241 -1.03 -6.50 14.65
C GLY A 241 0.39 -6.47 14.09
N PHE A 242 0.47 -6.74 12.78
CA PHE A 242 1.69 -6.82 12.01
C PHE A 242 1.52 -5.98 10.74
N ILE A 243 2.57 -5.30 10.31
CA ILE A 243 2.63 -4.55 9.06
C ILE A 243 3.80 -5.06 8.23
N ALA A 244 3.54 -5.40 6.98
CA ALA A 244 4.58 -5.45 5.94
C ALA A 244 4.43 -4.24 5.04
N SER A 245 5.54 -3.60 4.65
CA SER A 245 5.57 -2.43 3.78
C SER A 245 6.54 -2.66 2.63
N SER A 246 6.18 -2.23 1.43
CA SER A 246 7.14 -2.06 0.35
C SER A 246 8.07 -0.88 0.67
N ALA A 247 9.08 -0.70 -0.17
CA ALA A 247 9.91 0.50 -0.08
C ALA A 247 9.13 1.78 -0.42
N SER A 248 8.16 1.72 -1.34
CA SER A 248 7.26 2.86 -1.64
C SER A 248 6.37 3.21 -0.45
N GLY A 249 5.90 2.22 0.31
CA GLY A 249 5.10 2.43 1.53
C GLY A 249 5.89 2.91 2.74
N SER A 250 7.22 2.96 2.67
CA SER A 250 8.06 3.34 3.81
C SER A 250 7.78 4.75 4.34
N SER A 251 7.33 5.67 3.48
CA SER A 251 6.91 7.03 3.84
C SER A 251 5.45 7.13 4.30
N ALA A 252 4.67 6.05 4.22
CA ALA A 252 3.26 5.99 4.58
C ALA A 252 3.07 5.50 6.04
N TRP A 253 2.22 4.49 6.25
CA TRP A 253 1.89 4.06 7.62
C TRP A 253 3.11 3.47 8.34
N TYR A 254 4.02 2.83 7.60
CA TYR A 254 5.26 2.29 8.16
C TYR A 254 6.10 3.35 8.88
N SER A 255 6.30 4.54 8.29
CA SER A 255 6.99 5.65 8.96
C SER A 255 6.22 6.14 10.19
N SER A 256 4.90 6.26 10.07
CA SER A 256 4.04 6.75 11.17
C SER A 256 4.09 5.89 12.42
N ILE A 257 4.19 4.56 12.31
CA ILE A 257 4.24 3.67 13.48
C ILE A 257 5.65 3.45 14.03
N ASN A 258 6.69 3.74 13.24
CA ASN A 258 8.07 3.50 13.62
C ASN A 258 8.84 4.78 13.95
N ARG A 259 8.21 5.95 13.81
CA ARG A 259 8.84 7.24 14.12
C ARG A 259 9.11 7.38 15.61
N VAL A 260 10.23 8.02 15.91
CA VAL A 260 10.60 8.44 17.25
C VAL A 260 10.30 9.92 17.38
N LEU A 261 9.59 10.30 18.44
CA LEU A 261 9.34 11.70 18.77
C LEU A 261 10.53 12.27 19.57
N PRO A 262 10.86 13.56 19.40
CA PRO A 262 11.90 14.21 20.21
C PRO A 262 11.69 13.98 21.71
N ASP A 263 10.44 14.05 22.19
CA ASP A 263 10.10 13.81 23.60
C ASP A 263 10.52 12.41 24.09
N THR A 264 10.36 11.38 23.25
CA THR A 264 10.81 10.02 23.59
C THR A 264 12.34 9.96 23.76
N VAL A 265 13.09 10.72 22.95
CA VAL A 265 14.54 10.82 23.09
C VAL A 265 14.90 11.59 24.36
N SER A 266 14.19 12.68 24.64
CA SER A 266 14.36 13.49 25.86
C SER A 266 14.14 12.66 27.13
N ASP A 267 13.11 11.82 27.17
CA ASP A 267 12.83 10.92 28.29
C ASP A 267 13.96 9.93 28.55
N VAL A 268 14.57 9.40 27.49
CA VAL A 268 15.74 8.52 27.59
C VAL A 268 16.95 9.30 28.14
N ILE A 269 17.21 10.51 27.64
CA ILE A 269 18.29 11.36 28.12
C ILE A 269 18.09 11.72 29.60
N ALA A 270 16.87 12.08 30.00
CA ALA A 270 16.52 12.38 31.39
C ALA A 270 16.73 11.15 32.30
N SER A 271 16.35 9.96 31.83
CA SER A 271 16.57 8.70 32.53
C SER A 271 18.07 8.43 32.73
N LEU A 272 18.90 8.61 31.70
CA LEU A 272 20.36 8.47 31.81
C LEU A 272 20.95 9.46 32.82
N ARG A 273 20.52 10.73 32.79
CA ARG A 273 20.92 11.75 33.78
C ARG A 273 20.53 11.32 35.20
N SER A 274 19.34 10.76 35.40
CA SER A 274 18.86 10.29 36.70
C SER A 274 19.69 9.13 37.26
N MET A 275 20.31 8.33 36.38
CA MET A 275 21.24 7.25 36.73
C MET A 275 22.67 7.75 37.02
N GLY A 276 22.89 9.07 37.06
CA GLY A 276 24.22 9.66 37.28
C GLY A 276 25.12 9.68 36.05
N ILE A 277 24.58 9.36 34.86
CA ILE A 277 25.33 9.42 33.61
C ILE A 277 25.33 10.88 33.14
N SER A 278 26.44 11.58 33.37
CA SER A 278 26.63 12.95 32.89
C SER A 278 26.91 12.92 31.38
N ILE A 279 25.90 13.26 30.59
CA ILE A 279 26.04 13.39 29.14
C ILE A 279 25.97 14.88 28.80
N PRO A 280 27.06 15.49 28.30
CA PRO A 280 27.10 16.92 27.92
C PRO A 280 26.40 17.13 26.57
N ILE A 281 25.11 16.81 26.53
CA ILE A 281 24.25 16.92 25.35
C ILE A 281 23.38 18.17 25.47
N PRO A 282 23.42 19.07 24.45
CA PRO A 282 22.45 20.15 24.31
C PRO A 282 21.01 19.64 24.20
N ASP A 283 20.04 20.45 24.62
CA ASP A 283 18.62 20.06 24.56
C ASP A 283 18.11 19.88 23.12
N SER A 284 18.78 20.47 22.12
CA SER A 284 18.45 20.31 20.68
C SER A 284 18.76 18.92 20.11
N VAL A 285 19.59 18.11 20.78
CA VAL A 285 20.02 16.81 20.25
C VAL A 285 18.87 15.82 20.15
N ALA A 286 17.83 15.96 20.97
CA ALA A 286 16.63 15.12 20.88
C ALA A 286 15.95 15.23 19.51
N GLU A 287 15.83 16.46 18.98
CA GLU A 287 15.26 16.71 17.66
C GLU A 287 16.15 16.16 16.53
N GLU A 288 17.47 16.35 16.64
CA GLU A 288 18.43 15.85 15.65
C GLU A 288 18.46 14.32 15.59
N VAL A 289 18.46 13.66 16.76
CA VAL A 289 18.41 12.19 16.86
C VAL A 289 17.10 11.66 16.33
N ALA A 290 15.96 12.25 16.72
CA ALA A 290 14.65 11.85 16.22
C ALA A 290 14.58 11.98 14.68
N THR A 291 15.03 13.11 14.14
CA THR A 291 15.08 13.34 12.68
C THR A 291 15.94 12.29 11.99
N LYS A 292 17.17 12.07 12.46
CA LYS A 292 18.09 11.09 11.86
C LYS A 292 17.53 9.66 11.90
N LEU A 293 16.87 9.27 12.99
CA LEU A 293 16.22 7.97 13.10
C LEU A 293 15.02 7.86 12.15
N ASN A 294 14.22 8.91 12.04
CA ASN A 294 13.02 8.93 11.20
C ASN A 294 13.38 8.93 9.70
N ASP A 295 14.42 9.66 9.30
CA ASP A 295 14.92 9.66 7.92
C ASP A 295 15.39 8.27 7.49
N SER A 296 15.96 7.48 8.41
CA SER A 296 16.39 6.11 8.14
C SER A 296 15.24 5.13 7.85
N LEU A 297 13.99 5.49 8.18
CA LEU A 297 12.82 4.67 7.88
C LEU A 297 12.47 4.71 6.39
N ILE A 298 12.78 5.82 5.71
CA ILE A 298 12.42 6.04 4.31
C ILE A 298 13.37 5.25 3.42
N GLN A 299 12.81 4.47 2.50
CA GLN A 299 13.54 3.67 1.52
C GLN A 299 13.32 4.21 0.11
N SER A 300 14.27 3.93 -0.79
CA SER A 300 14.09 4.23 -2.20
C SER A 300 12.91 3.44 -2.78
N PRO A 301 11.94 4.07 -3.49
CA PRO A 301 10.78 3.39 -4.06
C PRO A 301 11.10 2.20 -5.00
N HIS A 302 12.31 2.18 -5.56
CA HIS A 302 12.84 1.12 -6.44
C HIS A 302 13.41 -0.08 -5.67
N SER A 303 13.59 0.04 -4.36
CA SER A 303 14.14 -1.06 -3.56
C SER A 303 13.15 -2.23 -3.52
N ASN A 304 13.70 -3.44 -3.64
CA ASN A 304 12.97 -4.68 -3.49
C ASN A 304 12.90 -5.16 -2.03
N ASP A 305 13.25 -4.31 -1.07
CA ASP A 305 13.16 -4.62 0.36
C ASP A 305 11.69 -4.77 0.78
N LEU A 306 11.36 -5.88 1.43
CA LEU A 306 10.13 -6.03 2.20
C LEU A 306 10.42 -5.58 3.64
N LEU A 307 9.88 -4.43 4.03
CA LEU A 307 9.97 -3.94 5.40
C LEU A 307 8.87 -4.59 6.25
N PHE A 308 9.13 -4.79 7.53
CA PHE A 308 8.09 -5.22 8.46
C PHE A 308 8.19 -4.53 9.82
N SER A 309 7.05 -4.44 10.51
CA SER A 309 6.95 -3.98 11.88
C SER A 309 5.83 -4.69 12.64
N VAL A 310 6.10 -5.11 13.87
CA VAL A 310 5.15 -5.68 14.83
C VAL A 310 4.68 -4.56 15.74
N ARG A 311 3.37 -4.31 15.78
CA ARG A 311 2.78 -3.23 16.60
C ARG A 311 2.57 -3.70 18.04
N GLU A 312 3.21 -3.04 19.00
CA GLU A 312 3.02 -3.30 20.44
C GLU A 312 3.20 -4.80 20.78
N PRO A 313 4.40 -5.37 20.57
CA PRO A 313 4.66 -6.79 20.80
C PRO A 313 4.50 -7.16 22.28
N ILE A 314 3.91 -8.33 22.53
CA ILE A 314 3.75 -8.89 23.88
C ILE A 314 4.77 -9.99 24.09
N PHE A 315 5.72 -9.77 24.99
CA PHE A 315 6.74 -10.76 25.35
C PHE A 315 6.52 -11.34 26.74
N ASN A 316 6.69 -12.67 26.86
CA ASN A 316 6.70 -13.40 28.13
C ASN A 316 7.29 -14.81 27.93
N LYS A 317 7.19 -15.69 28.94
CA LYS A 317 7.70 -17.08 28.86
C LYS A 317 7.15 -17.89 27.67
N THR A 318 5.96 -17.55 27.17
CA THR A 318 5.32 -18.21 26.02
C THR A 318 5.64 -17.53 24.69
N PHE A 319 5.87 -16.22 24.70
CA PHE A 319 6.17 -15.39 23.53
C PHE A 319 7.55 -14.78 23.70
N ALA A 320 8.57 -15.48 23.22
CA ALA A 320 9.95 -15.03 23.36
C ALA A 320 10.19 -13.72 22.60
N PRO A 321 11.12 -12.87 23.08
CA PRO A 321 11.58 -11.71 22.32
C PRO A 321 12.01 -12.09 20.91
N SER A 322 11.51 -11.34 19.93
CA SER A 322 11.79 -11.53 18.51
C SER A 322 11.98 -10.16 17.82
N PRO A 323 12.64 -10.11 16.64
CA PRO A 323 12.74 -8.88 15.88
C PRO A 323 11.35 -8.30 15.58
N CYS A 324 11.10 -7.09 16.04
CA CYS A 324 9.82 -6.41 15.84
C CYS A 324 9.82 -5.42 14.69
N LYS A 325 10.98 -5.20 14.06
CA LYS A 325 11.13 -4.35 12.89
C LYS A 325 12.34 -4.84 12.10
N GLY A 326 12.26 -4.80 10.78
CA GLY A 326 13.39 -5.16 9.94
C GLY A 326 13.07 -5.21 8.46
N LYS A 327 14.01 -5.78 7.72
CA LYS A 327 13.89 -6.14 6.31
C LYS A 327 13.77 -7.66 6.19
N ALA A 328 13.06 -8.11 5.17
CA ALA A 328 12.93 -9.51 4.81
C ALA A 328 12.88 -9.64 3.28
N THR A 329 13.05 -10.86 2.79
CA THR A 329 12.74 -11.23 1.40
C THR A 329 11.33 -11.82 1.31
N ARG A 330 10.96 -12.63 2.31
CA ARG A 330 9.66 -13.31 2.38
C ARG A 330 9.19 -13.43 3.82
N ILE A 331 7.92 -13.16 4.04
CA ILE A 331 7.27 -13.33 5.36
C ILE A 331 6.05 -14.22 5.19
N SER A 332 5.96 -15.26 6.01
CA SER A 332 4.77 -16.11 6.10
C SER A 332 4.11 -15.94 7.46
N LEU A 333 2.80 -15.73 7.46
CA LEU A 333 1.99 -15.60 8.66
C LEU A 333 0.88 -16.64 8.65
N ARG A 334 0.71 -17.37 9.74
CA ARG A 334 -0.44 -18.26 9.96
C ARG A 334 -1.31 -17.69 11.06
N SER A 335 -2.56 -17.40 10.73
CA SER A 335 -3.53 -16.86 11.68
C SER A 335 -3.83 -17.87 12.79
N ARG A 336 -3.84 -17.35 14.02
CA ARG A 336 -4.47 -17.97 15.19
C ARG A 336 -5.56 -17.07 15.78
N CYS A 337 -5.96 -16.06 15.04
CA CYS A 337 -7.00 -15.11 15.40
C CYS A 337 -8.39 -15.72 15.21
N SER A 338 -9.37 -15.15 15.90
CA SER A 338 -10.76 -15.55 15.80
C SER A 338 -11.50 -14.85 14.66
N ASN A 339 -11.19 -13.57 14.42
CA ASN A 339 -11.82 -12.75 13.39
C ASN A 339 -10.86 -11.64 12.91
N ALA A 340 -9.77 -12.05 12.30
CA ALA A 340 -8.75 -11.13 11.79
C ALA A 340 -8.97 -10.79 10.31
N ASN A 341 -8.32 -9.73 9.86
CA ASN A 341 -8.22 -9.39 8.46
C ASN A 341 -6.79 -9.08 8.02
N LEU A 342 -6.57 -9.25 6.73
CA LEU A 342 -5.52 -8.56 5.99
C LEU A 342 -6.13 -7.28 5.42
N VAL A 343 -5.42 -6.16 5.51
CA VAL A 343 -5.81 -4.88 4.90
C VAL A 343 -4.68 -4.42 4.00
N LEU A 344 -4.96 -4.37 2.69
CA LEU A 344 -4.00 -3.96 1.66
C LEU A 344 -4.27 -2.50 1.30
N ASP A 345 -3.23 -1.65 1.39
CA ASP A 345 -3.27 -0.22 1.05
C ASP A 345 -4.46 0.53 1.68
N GLY A 346 -4.90 0.10 2.87
CA GLY A 346 -6.00 0.71 3.62
C GLY A 346 -7.41 0.56 3.03
N SER A 347 -7.59 -0.16 1.91
CA SER A 347 -8.86 -0.21 1.17
C SER A 347 -9.41 -1.61 0.93
N ARG A 348 -8.53 -2.60 0.72
CA ARG A 348 -8.95 -3.97 0.41
C ARG A 348 -8.81 -4.87 1.62
N HIS A 349 -9.94 -5.39 2.08
CA HIS A 349 -10.02 -6.29 3.22
C HIS A 349 -10.15 -7.75 2.78
N ILE A 350 -9.39 -8.63 3.43
CA ILE A 350 -9.44 -10.09 3.20
C ILE A 350 -9.56 -10.75 4.57
N ASP A 351 -10.44 -11.74 4.70
CA ASP A 351 -10.55 -12.49 5.96
C ASP A 351 -9.26 -13.26 6.24
N PHE A 352 -8.80 -13.20 7.49
CA PHE A 352 -7.59 -13.86 7.97
C PHE A 352 -7.91 -14.68 9.23
N ASP A 353 -8.96 -15.49 9.14
CA ASP A 353 -9.45 -16.32 10.25
C ASP A 353 -8.47 -17.44 10.61
N TYR A 354 -8.68 -18.08 11.75
CA TYR A 354 -7.88 -19.18 12.27
C TYR A 354 -7.46 -20.19 11.19
N GLY A 355 -6.16 -20.47 11.10
CA GLY A 355 -5.58 -21.42 10.17
C GLY A 355 -5.29 -20.87 8.76
N THR A 356 -5.77 -19.66 8.43
CA THR A 356 -5.40 -18.98 7.18
C THR A 356 -3.90 -18.69 7.17
N VAL A 357 -3.25 -18.91 6.03
CA VAL A 357 -1.83 -18.63 5.83
C VAL A 357 -1.69 -17.58 4.76
N VAL A 358 -0.89 -16.55 5.02
CA VAL A 358 -0.50 -15.56 4.00
C VAL A 358 1.01 -15.59 3.81
N THR A 359 1.43 -15.45 2.56
CA THR A 359 2.82 -15.22 2.19
C THR A 359 2.94 -13.84 1.54
N LEU A 360 3.90 -13.06 2.02
CA LEU A 360 4.21 -11.71 1.60
C LEU A 360 5.63 -11.70 1.05
N GLU A 361 5.82 -11.18 -0.16
CA GLU A 361 7.13 -11.06 -0.81
C GLU A 361 7.12 -9.90 -1.81
N ILE A 362 8.30 -9.39 -2.15
CA ILE A 362 8.46 -8.51 -3.31
C ILE A 362 8.85 -9.37 -4.51
N ASP A 363 8.10 -9.23 -5.59
CA ASP A 363 8.35 -9.93 -6.84
C ASP A 363 8.44 -8.86 -7.95
N PRO A 364 9.64 -8.61 -8.52
CA PRO A 364 9.86 -7.56 -9.51
C PRO A 364 8.96 -7.69 -10.76
N ALA A 365 8.43 -8.87 -11.06
CA ALA A 365 7.48 -9.06 -12.15
C ALA A 365 6.17 -8.29 -11.93
N PHE A 366 5.84 -7.98 -10.67
CA PHE A 366 4.72 -7.15 -10.29
C PHE A 366 5.13 -5.72 -9.94
N ALA A 367 6.31 -5.22 -10.33
CA ALA A 367 6.61 -3.80 -10.14
C ALA A 367 5.61 -2.91 -10.91
N LEU A 368 5.25 -1.75 -10.33
CA LEU A 368 4.37 -0.78 -10.95
C LEU A 368 5.17 0.25 -11.72
N THR A 369 4.85 0.47 -13.00
CA THR A 369 5.46 1.55 -13.80
C THR A 369 4.75 2.87 -13.49
N THR A 370 5.49 3.89 -13.06
CA THR A 370 4.96 5.22 -12.75
C THR A 370 5.82 6.30 -13.39
N LEU A 371 5.27 7.51 -13.50
CA LEU A 371 6.08 8.67 -13.80
C LEU A 371 7.07 8.95 -12.65
N LEU A 372 8.28 9.43 -12.99
CA LEU A 372 9.29 9.83 -12.01
C LEU A 372 8.89 11.09 -11.25
#